data_AF-A0AAX3X8E8-F1
#
_entry.id   AF-A0AAX3X8E8-F1
#
_cell.length_a   1.000
_cell.length_b   1.000
_cell.length_c   1.000
_cell.angle_alpha   90.00
_cell.angle_beta   90.00
_cell.angle_gamma   90.00
#
_symmetry.space_group_name_H-M   'P 1'
#
loop_
_entity.id
_entity.type
_entity.pdbx_description
1 polymer ?
#
loop_
_entity_poly.entity_id
_entity_poly.type
_entity_poly.pdbx_seq_one_letter_code
_entity_poly.pdbx_strand_id
1 'polypeptide(L)' 'MGLEKAIKHGKEHRKPYYGAKAVDQTCRNHGSCPWCMGNRLYHRRKLEQAASDSVKDYLAK' A
#
# COMPACT_ATOMS: atom_id res chain seq x y z
N MET A 1 34.68 4.16 -9.19
CA MET A 1 34.15 2.92 -9.82
C MET A 1 32.78 3.25 -10.40
N GLY A 2 32.57 3.06 -11.70
CA GLY A 2 31.27 3.34 -12.35
C GLY A 2 30.25 2.22 -12.13
N LEU A 3 28.97 2.55 -12.33
CA LEU A 3 27.83 1.64 -12.19
C LEU A 3 27.98 0.37 -13.03
N GLU A 4 28.40 0.51 -14.28
CA GLU A 4 28.60 -0.60 -15.22
C GLU A 4 29.62 -1.62 -14.70
N LYS A 5 30.71 -1.15 -14.08
CA LYS A 5 31.72 -2.03 -13.47
C LYS A 5 31.15 -2.75 -12.25
N ALA A 6 30.33 -2.08 -11.43
CA ALA A 6 29.68 -2.72 -10.28
C ALA A 6 28.68 -3.80 -10.73
N ILE A 7 27.89 -3.54 -11.77
CA ILE A 7 26.98 -4.51 -12.38
C ILE A 7 27.76 -5.71 -12.94
N LYS A 8 28.80 -5.45 -13.75
CA LYS A 8 29.63 -6.50 -14.38
C LYS A 8 30.26 -7.45 -13.35
N HIS A 9 30.63 -6.93 -12.18
CA HIS A 9 31.26 -7.70 -11.12
C HIS A 9 30.29 -8.15 -10.00
N GLY A 10 28.97 -8.01 -10.20
CA GLY A 10 27.96 -8.45 -9.23
C GLY A 10 27.96 -7.69 -7.89
N LYS A 11 28.55 -6.49 -7.86
CA LYS A 11 28.66 -5.62 -6.67
C LYS A 11 27.55 -4.57 -6.58
N GLU A 12 26.60 -4.60 -7.51
CA GLU A 12 25.45 -3.70 -7.52
C GLU A 12 24.27 -4.35 -6.79
N HIS A 13 23.92 -3.81 -5.63
CA HIS A 13 22.85 -4.33 -4.76
C HIS A 13 21.65 -3.37 -4.67
N ARG A 14 21.67 -2.22 -5.36
CA ARG A 14 20.53 -1.31 -5.31
C ARG A 14 19.34 -1.93 -6.01
N LYS A 15 18.18 -1.73 -5.41
CA LYS A 15 16.91 -2.08 -6.03
C LYS A 15 16.69 -1.18 -7.26
N PRO A 16 16.41 -1.74 -8.45
CA PRO A 16 16.12 -0.91 -9.61
C PRO A 16 14.87 -0.04 -9.40
N TYR A 17 14.83 1.13 -10.03
CA TYR A 17 13.77 2.12 -9.82
C TYR A 17 12.51 1.76 -10.61
N TYR A 18 11.69 0.87 -10.03
CA TYR A 18 10.39 0.49 -10.59
C TYR A 18 9.33 0.34 -9.51
N GLY A 19 8.06 0.39 -9.95
CA GLY A 19 6.89 0.23 -9.12
C GLY A 19 6.33 1.55 -8.57
N ALA A 20 5.02 1.55 -8.29
CA ALA A 20 4.27 2.76 -7.93
C ALA A 20 4.85 3.52 -6.72
N LYS A 21 5.39 2.82 -5.71
CA LYS A 21 5.99 3.43 -4.50
C LYS A 21 7.30 4.18 -4.77
N ALA A 22 8.04 3.75 -5.79
CA ALA A 22 9.27 4.39 -6.21
C ALA A 22 8.93 5.67 -6.98
N VAL A 23 8.01 5.54 -7.95
CA VAL A 23 7.62 6.60 -8.89
C VAL A 23 6.76 7.70 -8.26
N ASP A 24 5.80 7.33 -7.40
CA ASP A 24 4.86 8.26 -6.78
C ASP A 24 4.91 8.18 -5.25
N GLN A 25 5.19 9.33 -4.63
CA GLN A 25 5.22 9.48 -3.19
C GLN A 25 3.87 9.20 -2.51
N THR A 26 2.75 9.45 -3.19
CA THR A 26 1.40 9.22 -2.63
C THR A 26 1.06 7.73 -2.53
N CYS A 27 1.71 6.88 -3.34
CA CYS A 27 1.53 5.43 -3.34
C CYS A 27 2.32 4.72 -2.23
N ARG A 28 3.17 5.44 -1.48
CA ARG A 28 3.95 4.88 -0.36
C ARG A 28 3.04 4.43 0.80
N ASN A 29 3.62 3.71 1.74
CA ASN A 29 2.90 3.33 2.97
C ASN A 29 2.42 4.62 3.66
N HIS A 30 1.15 4.64 4.10
CA HIS A 30 0.47 5.82 4.65
C HIS A 30 0.36 7.03 3.72
N GLY A 31 0.69 6.89 2.42
CA GLY A 31 0.48 7.94 1.43
C GLY A 31 -1.00 8.12 1.05
N SER A 32 -1.28 9.22 0.37
CA SER A 32 -2.62 9.70 0.03
C SER A 32 -3.26 9.08 -1.22
N CYS A 33 -2.59 8.15 -1.91
CA CYS A 33 -3.16 7.48 -3.09
C CYS A 33 -4.50 6.80 -2.73
N PRO A 34 -5.64 7.20 -3.34
CA PRO A 34 -6.96 6.67 -2.98
C PRO A 34 -7.08 5.16 -3.21
N TRP A 35 -6.51 4.66 -4.30
CA TRP A 35 -6.54 3.24 -4.64
C TRP A 35 -5.74 2.39 -3.63
N CYS A 36 -4.50 2.77 -3.35
CA CYS A 36 -3.68 2.09 -2.33
C CYS A 36 -4.32 2.16 -0.95
N MET A 37 -4.89 3.32 -0.58
CA MET A 37 -5.59 3.49 0.68
C MET A 37 -6.82 2.59 0.77
N GLY A 38 -7.63 2.49 -0.29
CA GLY A 38 -8.78 1.59 -0.34
C GLY A 38 -8.41 0.14 -0.04
N ASN A 39 -7.34 -0.35 -0.68
CA ASN A 39 -6.83 -1.72 -0.47
C ASN A 39 -6.36 -1.94 0.97
N ARG A 40 -5.63 -0.97 1.56
CA ARG A 40 -5.18 -1.05 2.97
C ARG A 40 -6.34 -1.08 3.95
N LEU A 41 -7.43 -0.37 3.65
CA LEU A 41 -8.56 -0.16 4.56
C LEU A 41 -9.70 -1.17 4.37
N TYR A 42 -9.62 -2.04 3.36
CA TYR A 42 -10.68 -2.97 2.98
C TYR A 42 -11.21 -3.79 4.17
N HIS A 43 -10.32 -4.46 4.90
CA HIS A 43 -10.70 -5.29 6.03
C HIS A 43 -11.39 -4.48 7.13
N ARG A 44 -10.88 -3.27 7.42
CA ARG A 44 -11.47 -2.39 8.43
C ARG A 44 -12.86 -1.94 8.03
N ARG A 45 -13.06 -1.49 6.79
CA ARG A 45 -14.38 -1.09 6.26
C ARG A 45 -15.39 -2.24 6.35
N LYS A 46 -14.97 -3.48 6.07
CA LYS A 46 -15.82 -4.66 6.20
C LYS A 46 -16.27 -4.89 7.65
N LEU A 47 -15.36 -4.72 8.62
CA LEU A 47 -15.69 -4.82 10.05
C LEU A 47 -16.60 -3.69 10.53
N GLU A 48 -16.29 -2.44 10.13
CA GLU A 48 -17.10 -1.27 10.43
C GLU A 48 -18.53 -1.44 9.91
N GLN A 49 -18.68 -1.98 8.70
CA GLN A 49 -19.99 -2.28 8.12
C GLN A 49 -20.76 -3.32 8.95
N ALA A 50 -20.12 -4.45 9.27
CA ALA A 50 -20.74 -5.51 10.06
C ALA A 50 -21.16 -5.02 11.47
N ALA A 51 -20.34 -4.18 12.10
CA ALA A 51 -20.66 -3.55 13.38
C ALA A 51 -21.81 -2.54 13.25
N SER A 52 -21.87 -1.77 12.17
CA SER A 52 -23.00 -0.87 11.93
C SER A 52 -24.29 -1.64 11.73
N ASP A 53 -24.26 -2.76 11.04
CA ASP A 53 -25.44 -3.57 10.76
C ASP A 53 -25.95 -4.25 12.04
N SER A 54 -25.07 -4.76 12.90
CA SER A 54 -25.47 -5.33 14.19
C SER A 54 -26.12 -4.29 15.13
N VAL A 55 -25.64 -3.06 15.14
CA VAL A 55 -26.26 -1.96 15.91
C VAL A 55 -27.64 -1.61 15.35
N LYS A 56 -27.79 -1.54 14.02
CA LYS A 56 -29.11 -1.30 13.40
C LYS A 56 -30.10 -2.41 13.74
N ASP A 57 -29.69 -3.67 13.68
CA ASP A 57 -30.53 -4.82 14.01
C ASP A 57 -30.95 -4.82 15.49
N TYR A 58 -30.11 -4.31 16.38
CA TYR A 58 -30.45 -4.14 17.79
C TYR A 58 -31.49 -3.02 18.00
N LEU A 59 -31.30 -1.87 17.34
CA LEU A 59 -32.19 -0.71 17.47
C LEU A 59 -33.56 -0.89 16.78
N ALA A 60 -33.64 -1.79 15.80
CA ALA A 60 -34.87 -2.09 15.08
C ALA A 60 -35.81 -3.08 15.81
N LYS A 61 -35.37 -3.64 16.94
CA LYS A 61 -36.16 -4.54 17.81
C LYS A 61 -36.82 -3.75 18.93
#